data_AF-A0A174TWD0-F1
#
_entry.id   AF-A0A174TWD0-F1
#
_cell.length_a   1.000
_cell.length_b   1.000
_cell.length_c   1.000
_cell.angle_alpha   90.00
_cell.angle_beta   90.00
_cell.angle_gamma   90.00
#
_symmetry.space_group_name_H-M   'P 1'
#
loop_
_entity.id
_entity.type
_entity.pdbx_description
1 polymer ?
#
loop_
_entity_poly.entity_id
_entity_poly.type
_entity_poly.pdbx_seq_one_letter_code
_entity_poly.pdbx_strand_id
1 'polypeptide(L)'
;MSELLEKIPDKRSMNKAYKKVRANKGASGVDGMEIEELAGYISKNCTVSESKSERSYTTPIKKRPVRYNTGNQLYVQAAVFRAQLRIPSEQEL
;
A
#
# COMPACT_ATOMS: atom_id res chain seq x y z
N MET A 1 -2.36 -9.25 25.25
CA MET A 1 -1.87 -8.53 24.05
C MET A 1 -0.34 -8.40 23.96
N SER A 2 0.44 -8.74 24.98
CA SER A 2 1.91 -8.58 24.99
C SER A 2 2.67 -9.61 24.12
N GLU A 3 2.22 -10.87 24.07
CA GLU A 3 2.97 -11.95 23.41
C GLU A 3 3.14 -11.81 21.88
N LEU A 4 2.25 -11.08 21.20
CA LEU A 4 2.33 -10.87 19.76
C LEU A 4 3.39 -9.82 19.40
N LEU A 5 3.52 -8.77 20.21
CA LEU A 5 4.49 -7.70 20.01
C LEU A 5 5.92 -8.20 20.24
N GLU A 6 6.11 -9.22 21.08
CA GLU A 6 7.40 -9.89 21.27
C GLU A 6 7.79 -10.79 20.09
N LYS A 7 6.81 -11.39 19.40
CA LYS A 7 7.03 -12.26 18.23
C LYS A 7 7.29 -11.50 16.93
N ILE A 8 6.83 -10.25 16.82
CA ILE A 8 7.01 -9.40 15.63
C ILE A 8 8.49 -9.08 15.34
N PRO A 9 9.33 -8.65 16.31
CA PRO A 9 10.73 -8.33 16.08
C PRO A 9 11.67 -9.55 16.01
N ASP A 10 11.16 -10.79 15.92
CA ASP A 10 12.03 -11.95 15.73
C ASP A 10 12.80 -11.88 14.39
N LYS A 11 14.08 -12.26 14.41
CA LYS A 11 14.98 -12.23 13.23
C LYS A 11 14.37 -12.99 12.05
N ARG A 12 13.69 -14.11 12.31
CA ARG A 12 13.05 -14.92 11.27
C ARG A 12 11.83 -14.22 10.66
N SER A 13 11.05 -13.50 11.46
CA SER A 13 9.89 -12.71 11.01
C SER A 13 10.35 -11.53 10.13
N MET A 14 11.36 -10.79 10.59
CA MET A 14 11.93 -9.65 9.87
C MET A 14 12.53 -10.04 8.51
N ASN A 15 13.26 -11.16 8.45
CA ASN A 15 13.82 -11.66 7.20
C ASN A 15 12.73 -12.09 6.20
N LYS A 16 11.61 -12.65 6.68
CA LYS A 16 10.45 -12.97 5.82
C LYS A 16 9.79 -11.69 5.29
N ALA A 17 9.63 -10.67 6.12
CA ALA A 17 9.08 -9.37 5.72
C ALA A 17 9.96 -8.70 4.66
N TYR A 18 11.27 -8.65 4.86
CA TYR A 18 12.23 -8.09 3.89
C TYR A 18 12.13 -8.77 2.52
N LYS A 19 12.11 -10.10 2.48
CA LYS A 19 11.97 -10.86 1.22
C LYS A 19 10.66 -10.53 0.48
N LYS A 20 9.55 -10.39 1.20
CA LYS A 20 8.26 -10.01 0.61
C LYS A 20 8.29 -8.60 0.01
N VAL A 21 8.84 -7.62 0.74
CA VAL A 21 8.97 -6.24 0.24
C VAL A 21 9.82 -6.20 -1.02
N ARG A 22 10.96 -6.91 -1.04
CA ARG A 22 11.81 -7.03 -2.22
C ARG A 22 11.09 -7.70 -3.41
N ALA A 23 10.28 -8.72 -3.17
CA ALA A 23 9.54 -9.43 -4.22
C ALA A 23 8.40 -8.59 -4.82
N ASN A 24 7.76 -7.74 -4.03
CA ASN A 24 6.66 -6.88 -4.50
C ASN A 24 7.10 -5.81 -5.50
N LYS A 25 8.40 -5.47 -5.55
CA LYS A 25 8.98 -4.47 -6.48
C LYS A 25 8.19 -3.15 -6.53
N GLY A 26 7.57 -2.78 -5.41
CA GLY A 26 6.74 -1.59 -5.31
C GLY A 26 7.56 -0.33 -5.51
N ALA A 27 6.95 0.72 -6.05
CA ALA A 27 7.63 1.99 -6.22
C ALA A 27 7.87 2.68 -4.86
N SER A 28 8.96 3.44 -4.77
CA SER A 28 9.43 4.07 -3.53
C SER A 28 8.39 4.98 -2.86
N GLY A 29 8.53 5.12 -1.55
CA GLY A 29 7.70 5.94 -0.67
C GLY A 29 7.94 7.44 -0.84
N VAL A 30 7.56 8.23 0.17
CA VAL A 30 7.80 9.70 0.20
C VAL A 30 9.28 10.00 0.33
N ASP A 31 10.00 9.15 1.06
CA ASP A 31 11.44 9.18 1.30
C ASP A 31 12.30 8.79 0.09
N GLY A 32 11.69 8.24 -0.97
CA GLY A 32 12.40 7.88 -2.19
C GLY A 32 13.32 6.67 -2.07
N MET A 33 13.36 5.99 -0.92
CA MET A 33 14.26 4.87 -0.64
C MET A 33 14.07 3.72 -1.63
N GLU A 34 15.19 3.24 -2.17
CA GLU A 34 15.22 2.04 -3.00
C GLU A 34 15.41 0.76 -2.18
N ILE A 35 15.05 -0.38 -2.78
CA ILE A 35 15.16 -1.70 -2.13
C ILE A 35 16.62 -2.04 -1.81
N GLU A 36 17.57 -1.55 -2.62
CA GLU A 36 19.01 -1.76 -2.42
C GLU A 36 19.52 -1.02 -1.17
N GLU A 37 18.96 0.16 -0.90
CA GLU A 37 19.31 1.01 0.25
C GLU A 37 18.64 0.53 1.55
N LEU A 38 17.51 -0.18 1.43
CA LEU A 38 16.73 -0.68 2.57
C LEU A 38 17.55 -1.60 3.48
N ALA A 39 18.38 -2.49 2.92
CA ALA A 39 19.21 -3.40 3.71
C ALA A 39 20.23 -2.64 4.58
N GLY A 40 20.86 -1.60 4.03
CA GLY A 40 21.80 -0.75 4.75
C GLY A 40 21.12 0.11 5.81
N TYR A 41 19.87 0.53 5.59
CA TYR A 41 19.10 1.26 6.58
C TYR A 41 18.67 0.39 7.76
N ILE A 42 18.21 -0.84 7.48
CA ILE A 42 17.85 -1.82 8.50
C ILE A 42 19.08 -2.14 9.36
N SER A 43 20.25 -2.39 8.77
CA SER A 43 21.46 -2.72 9.54
C SER A 43 21.92 -1.57 10.46
N LYS A 44 21.78 -0.31 10.00
CA LYS A 44 22.14 0.88 10.78
C LYS A 44 21.17 1.18 11.94
N ASN A 45 19.87 0.93 11.75
CA ASN A 45 18.83 1.37 12.67
C ASN A 45 18.19 0.24 13.52
N CYS A 46 18.46 -1.02 13.21
CA CYS A 46 17.87 -2.15 13.94
C CYS A 46 18.66 -2.58 15.19
N THR A 47 19.73 -1.88 15.57
CA THR A 47 20.49 -2.12 16.82
C THR A 47 19.71 -1.78 18.08
N VAL A 48 18.50 -1.22 17.95
CA VAL A 48 17.69 -0.75 19.07
C VAL A 48 16.36 -1.51 19.05
N SER A 49 16.32 -2.69 19.65
CA SER A 49 15.08 -3.45 19.90
C SER A 49 14.50 -3.18 21.29
N GLU A 50 15.33 -2.73 22.24
CA GLU A 50 14.94 -2.58 23.65
C GLU A 50 14.15 -1.28 23.94
N SER A 51 14.31 -0.24 23.12
CA SER A 51 13.63 1.06 23.34
C SER A 51 12.44 1.32 22.40
N LYS A 52 11.93 0.28 21.72
CA LYS A 52 10.94 0.45 20.64
C LYS A 52 9.48 0.45 21.09
N SER A 53 9.18 -0.02 22.31
CA SER A 53 7.80 -0.10 22.82
C SER A 53 7.17 1.29 23.05
N GLU A 54 7.98 2.32 23.30
CA GLU A 54 7.51 3.67 23.67
C GLU A 54 7.39 4.66 22.49
N ARG A 55 7.83 4.30 21.28
CA ARG A 55 7.85 5.24 20.14
C ARG A 55 6.63 5.06 19.23
N SER A 56 6.00 6.19 18.87
CA SER A 56 5.02 6.25 17.78
C SER A 56 5.72 6.18 16.42
N TYR A 57 5.41 5.16 15.62
CA TYR A 57 5.95 5.00 14.27
C TYR A 57 4.91 5.47 13.25
N THR A 58 5.03 6.72 12.80
CA THR A 58 4.19 7.26 11.73
C THR A 58 5.06 7.79 10.60
N THR A 59 4.99 7.16 9.42
CA THR A 59 5.55 7.70 8.18
C THR A 59 4.43 8.05 7.21
N PRO A 60 4.50 9.20 6.52
CA PRO A 60 3.48 9.59 5.56
C PRO A 60 3.51 8.68 4.32
N ILE A 61 2.32 8.35 3.79
CA ILE A 61 2.17 7.48 2.61
C ILE A 61 2.15 8.31 1.32
N LYS A 62 2.89 7.89 0.29
CA LYS A 62 2.90 8.52 -1.04
C LYS A 62 1.63 8.15 -1.83
N LYS A 63 0.77 9.12 -2.09
CA LYS A 63 -0.45 8.94 -2.90
C LYS A 63 -0.11 8.90 -4.39
N ARG A 64 -0.64 7.91 -5.11
CA ARG A 64 -0.61 7.85 -6.59
C ARG A 64 -2.01 7.57 -7.12
N PRO A 65 -2.48 8.28 -8.16
CA PRO A 65 -3.76 7.98 -8.80
C PRO A 65 -3.66 6.61 -9.48
N VAL A 66 -4.51 5.67 -9.07
CA VAL A 66 -4.65 4.35 -9.68
C VAL A 66 -5.87 4.38 -10.57
N ARG A 67 -5.71 4.04 -11.85
CA ARG A 67 -6.85 3.81 -12.76
C ARG A 67 -7.26 2.36 -12.63
N TYR A 68 -8.48 2.12 -12.17
CA TYR A 68 -9.05 0.78 -12.14
C TYR A 68 -9.55 0.43 -13.54
N ASN A 69 -9.11 -0.71 -14.09
CA ASN A 69 -9.81 -1.34 -15.21
C ASN A 69 -11.07 -1.99 -14.61
N THR A 70 -12.17 -1.25 -14.62
CA THR A 70 -13.49 -1.87 -14.51
C THR A 70 -14.09 -1.91 -15.90
N GLY A 71 -14.33 -3.10 -16.45
CA GLY A 71 -15.08 -3.27 -17.71
C GLY A 71 -16.47 -2.60 -17.70
N ASN A 72 -16.95 -2.17 -16.52
CA ASN A 72 -18.18 -1.41 -16.31
C ASN A 72 -18.00 0.11 -16.42
N GLN A 73 -16.80 0.65 -16.60
CA GLN A 73 -16.60 2.11 -16.63
C GLN A 73 -17.30 2.76 -17.83
N LEU A 74 -17.38 2.05 -18.97
CA LEU A 74 -18.15 2.47 -20.14
C LEU A 74 -19.66 2.46 -19.88
N TYR A 75 -20.18 1.45 -19.16
CA TYR A 75 -21.60 1.35 -18.83
C TYR A 75 -22.02 2.48 -17.87
N VAL A 76 -21.20 2.75 -16.85
CA VAL A 76 -21.46 3.83 -15.89
C VAL A 76 -21.37 5.19 -16.57
N GLN A 77 -20.39 5.42 -17.46
CA GLN A 77 -20.32 6.66 -18.24
C GLN A 77 -21.50 6.83 -19.20
N ALA A 78 -21.90 5.77 -19.91
CA ALA A 78 -23.03 5.81 -20.83
C ALA A 78 -24.36 6.05 -20.09
N ALA A 79 -24.57 5.45 -18.91
CA ALA A 79 -25.75 5.65 -18.09
C ALA A 79 -25.84 7.10 -17.56
N VAL A 80 -24.74 7.65 -17.06
CA VAL A 80 -24.67 9.05 -16.59
C VAL A 80 -24.92 10.01 -17.76
N PHE A 81 -24.33 9.76 -18.93
CA PHE A 81 -24.51 10.60 -20.12
C PHE A 81 -25.95 10.56 -20.66
N ARG A 82 -26.58 9.37 -20.72
CA ARG A 82 -27.99 9.23 -21.13
C ARG A 82 -28.96 9.93 -20.17
N ALA A 83 -28.71 9.83 -18.86
CA ALA A 83 -29.50 10.54 -17.85
C ALA A 83 -29.38 12.07 -17.99
N GLN A 84 -28.17 12.57 -18.29
CA GLN A 84 -27.94 14.01 -18.52
C GLN A 84 -28.67 14.53 -19.77
N LEU A 85 -28.76 13.72 -20.82
CA LEU A 85 -29.41 14.07 -22.09
C LEU A 85 -30.92 13.79 -22.13
N ARG A 86 -31.51 13.24 -21.05
CA ARG A 86 -32.95 12.88 -20.97
C ARG A 86 -33.42 12.05 -22.18
N ILE A 87 -32.58 11.12 -22.64
CA ILE A 87 -32.92 10.21 -23.74
C ILE A 87 -33.62 8.98 -23.12
N PRO A 88 -34.88 8.67 -23.47
CA PRO A 88 -35.58 7.49 -22.95
C PRO A 88 -34.88 6.20 -23.42
N SER A 89 -34.80 5.19 -22.56
CA SER A 89 -34.23 3.89 -22.92
C SER A 89 -35.18 3.10 -23.82
N GLU A 90 -34.63 2.37 -24.79
CA GLU A 90 -35.36 1.47 -25.73
C GLU A 90 -36.19 0.37 -25.04
N GLN A 91 -36.12 0.24 -23.72
CA GLN A 91 -36.92 -0.70 -22.92
C GLN A 91 -38.28 -0.12 -22.50
N GLU A 92 -38.60 1.13 -22.86
CA GLU A 92 -39.91 1.76 -22.63
C GLU A 92 -40.76 1.87 -23.91
N LEU A 93 -40.44 1.10 -24.96
CA LEU A 93 -41.20 0.98 -26.21
C LEU A 93 -41.82 -0.41 -26.34
#